data_AF-A0A3N5STC4-F1
#
_entry.id   AF-A0A3N5STC4-F1
#
_cell.length_a   1.000
_cell.length_b   1.000
_cell.length_c   1.000
_cell.angle_alpha   90.00
_cell.angle_beta   90.00
_cell.angle_gamma   90.00
#
_symmetry.space_group_name_H-M   'P 1'
#
loop_
_entity.id
_entity.type
_entity.pdbx_description
1 polymer ?
#
loop_
_entity_poly.entity_id
_entity_poly.type
_entity_poly.pdbx_seq_one_letter_code
_entity_poly.pdbx_strand_id
1 'polypeptide(L)'
;MFYYTHLRPWMLVLIVTLLYLAAIFLINDTDPKVFVSLGDCFAPCTGHDGSDCDEDDEGYDGQFAYYIARDPAGSPDCLDVPAYRMQRILLPALARVLSLGQEPLIPWALVLINLIALVG
;
A
#
# COMPACT_ATOMS: atom_id res chain seq x y z
N MET A 1 10.95 11.14 42.43
CA MET A 1 11.56 10.13 41.54
C MET A 1 10.83 10.23 40.21
N PHE A 2 11.34 11.04 39.28
CA PHE A 2 10.69 11.25 37.98
C PHE A 2 10.99 10.06 37.08
N TYR A 3 9.97 9.29 36.73
CA TYR A 3 10.04 8.27 35.69
C TYR A 3 10.20 8.99 34.34
N TYR A 4 11.43 9.15 33.86
CA TYR A 4 11.65 9.51 32.46
C TYR A 4 11.34 8.27 31.63
N THR A 5 10.11 8.17 31.12
CA THR A 5 9.85 7.30 29.97
C THR A 5 10.72 7.82 28.84
N HIS A 6 11.76 7.06 28.45
CA HIS A 6 12.63 7.40 27.34
C HIS A 6 11.84 7.35 26.03
N LEU A 7 11.14 8.43 25.71
CA LEU A 7 10.46 8.64 24.44
C LEU A 7 11.51 8.62 23.33
N ARG A 8 11.62 7.49 22.64
CA ARG A 8 12.41 7.31 21.43
C ARG A 8 11.67 7.93 20.25
N PRO A 9 12.37 8.54 19.28
CA PRO A 9 11.74 9.17 18.12
C PRO A 9 10.74 8.27 17.38
N TRP A 10 11.04 6.98 17.22
CA TRP A 10 10.15 6.04 16.53
C TRP A 10 8.79 5.87 17.22
N MET A 11 8.72 6.00 18.55
CA MET A 11 7.45 5.92 19.26
C MET A 11 6.54 7.11 18.94
N LEU A 12 7.12 8.29 18.80
CA LEU A 12 6.36 9.48 18.39
C LEU A 12 5.85 9.32 16.96
N VAL A 13 6.71 8.87 16.04
CA VAL A 13 6.31 8.59 14.65
C VAL A 13 5.19 7.56 14.61
N LEU A 14 5.34 6.44 15.32
CA LEU A 14 4.32 5.39 15.37
C LEU A 14 2.98 5.90 15.92
N ILE A 15 3.00 6.68 17.02
CA ILE A 15 1.77 7.25 17.59
C ILE A 15 1.09 8.18 16.58
N VAL A 16 1.84 9.08 15.94
CA VAL A 16 1.28 10.00 14.94
C VAL A 16 0.73 9.23 13.74
N THR A 17 1.44 8.21 13.25
CA THR A 17 0.96 7.36 12.16
C THR A 17 -0.30 6.60 12.54
N LEU A 18 -0.41 6.06 13.75
CA LEU A 18 -1.61 5.37 14.22
C LEU A 18 -2.81 6.32 14.29
N LEU A 19 -2.62 7.55 14.76
CA LEU A 19 -3.66 8.58 14.77
C LEU A 19 -4.10 8.96 13.35
N TYR A 20 -3.14 9.09 12.42
CA TYR A 20 -3.42 9.33 11.01
C TYR A 20 -4.24 8.19 10.39
N LEU A 21 -3.82 6.93 10.59
CA LEU A 21 -4.56 5.77 10.08
C LEU A 21 -5.98 5.73 10.66
N ALA A 22 -6.14 5.95 11.96
CA ALA A 22 -7.45 5.97 12.61
C ALA A 22 -8.36 7.05 12.00
N ALA A 23 -7.84 8.26 11.78
CA ALA A 23 -8.61 9.35 11.17
C ALA A 23 -9.05 9.00 9.74
N ILE A 24 -8.13 8.48 8.91
CA ILE A 24 -8.44 8.10 7.52
C ILE A 24 -9.44 6.94 7.47
N PHE A 25 -9.30 5.92 8.31
CA PHE A 25 -10.26 4.82 8.38
C PHE A 25 -11.66 5.29 8.75
N LEU A 26 -11.78 6.21 9.72
CA LEU A 26 -13.08 6.76 10.14
C LEU A 26 -13.78 7.55 9.03
N ILE A 27 -13.03 8.15 8.11
CA ILE A 27 -13.58 8.96 7.00
C ILE A 27 -13.89 8.09 5.76
N ASN A 28 -13.30 6.90 5.65
CA ASN A 28 -13.38 6.03 4.47
C ASN A 28 -14.01 4.67 4.79
N ASP A 29 -15.02 4.64 5.68
CA ASP A 29 -15.78 3.43 6.02
C ASP A 29 -14.93 2.22 6.46
N THR A 30 -13.74 2.48 7.01
CA THR A 30 -12.77 1.44 7.39
C THR A 30 -12.25 0.61 6.20
N ASP A 31 -12.31 1.12 4.98
CA ASP A 31 -11.76 0.45 3.80
C ASP A 31 -10.22 0.67 3.71
N PRO A 32 -9.40 -0.38 3.84
CA PRO A 32 -7.96 -0.28 3.72
C PRO A 32 -7.46 0.04 2.30
N LYS A 33 -8.30 -0.11 1.26
CA LYS A 33 -7.93 0.24 -0.12
C LYS A 33 -7.65 1.72 -0.31
N VAL A 34 -8.14 2.60 0.57
CA VAL A 34 -7.82 4.03 0.54
C VAL A 34 -6.30 4.29 0.54
N PHE A 35 -5.51 3.45 1.23
CA PHE A 35 -4.05 3.57 1.30
C PHE A 35 -3.31 2.94 0.11
N VAL A 36 -4.02 2.17 -0.71
CA VAL A 36 -3.49 1.67 -1.98
C VAL A 36 -3.51 2.79 -3.02
N SER A 37 -4.51 3.69 -2.91
CA SER A 37 -4.70 4.84 -3.81
C SER A 37 -4.79 4.41 -5.27
N LEU A 38 -5.80 3.58 -5.55
CA LEU A 38 -6.11 3.10 -6.88
C LEU A 38 -6.55 4.27 -7.77
N GLY A 39 -5.91 4.40 -8.93
CA GLY A 39 -6.33 5.26 -10.02
C GLY A 39 -7.14 4.50 -11.05
N ASP A 40 -8.07 5.21 -11.69
CA ASP A 40 -8.94 4.67 -12.73
C ASP A 40 -8.16 4.36 -14.02
N CYS A 41 -7.00 4.99 -14.24
CA CYS A 41 -6.22 4.78 -15.45
C CYS A 41 -5.67 3.34 -15.58
N PHE A 42 -5.21 2.76 -14.46
CA PHE A 42 -4.59 1.42 -14.43
C PHE A 42 -5.54 0.31 -13.93
N ALA A 43 -6.67 0.68 -13.32
CA ALA A 43 -7.67 -0.28 -12.83
C ALA A 43 -8.24 -1.25 -13.89
N PRO A 44 -8.41 -0.86 -15.18
CA PRO A 44 -8.89 -1.75 -16.23
C PRO A 44 -7.90 -2.86 -16.60
N CYS A 45 -6.62 -2.74 -16.23
CA CYS A 45 -5.56 -3.69 -16.60
C CYS A 45 -5.48 -3.95 -18.12
N THR A 46 -5.44 -2.88 -18.92
CA THR A 46 -5.42 -2.94 -20.40
C THR A 46 -4.03 -2.72 -21.02
N GLY A 47 -2.96 -2.71 -20.22
CA GLY A 47 -1.59 -2.49 -20.68
C GLY A 47 -1.30 -1.02 -21.02
N HIS A 48 -1.92 -0.09 -20.29
CA HIS A 48 -1.68 1.34 -20.46
C HIS A 48 -0.31 1.73 -19.87
N ASP A 49 0.43 2.62 -20.54
CA ASP A 49 1.79 3.02 -20.16
C ASP A 49 1.84 4.32 -19.34
N GLY A 50 0.67 4.93 -19.10
CA GLY A 50 0.53 6.15 -18.33
C GLY A 50 0.53 7.44 -19.14
N SER A 51 0.77 7.39 -20.46
CA SER A 51 0.96 8.60 -21.26
C SER A 51 -0.29 9.47 -21.41
N ASP A 52 -1.46 8.85 -21.33
CA ASP A 52 -2.76 9.50 -21.53
C ASP A 52 -3.59 9.53 -20.24
N CYS A 53 -2.98 9.27 -19.08
CA CYS A 53 -3.65 9.42 -17.79
C CYS A 53 -3.75 10.89 -17.41
N ASP A 54 -4.95 11.34 -17.04
CA ASP A 54 -5.10 12.61 -16.32
C ASP A 54 -4.53 12.47 -14.90
N GLU A 55 -3.90 13.52 -14.38
CA GLU A 55 -3.23 13.50 -13.07
C GLU A 55 -4.17 13.09 -11.93
N ASP A 56 -5.46 13.40 -12.04
CA ASP A 56 -6.49 13.06 -11.04
C ASP A 56 -6.87 11.56 -11.07
N ASP A 57 -6.62 10.87 -12.19
CA ASP A 57 -7.06 9.47 -12.44
C ASP A 57 -5.89 8.46 -12.40
N GLU A 58 -4.65 8.93 -12.28
CA GLU A 58 -3.45 8.09 -12.32
C GLU A 58 -3.32 7.17 -11.08
N GLY A 59 -3.73 7.66 -9.92
CA GLY A 59 -3.50 7.01 -8.63
C GLY A 59 -2.06 7.15 -8.15
N TYR A 60 -1.60 6.23 -7.29
CA TYR A 60 -0.22 6.24 -6.77
C TYR A 60 0.43 4.85 -6.77
N ASP A 61 1.74 4.84 -6.51
CA ASP A 61 2.61 3.65 -6.48
C ASP A 61 2.07 2.44 -5.67
N GLY A 62 1.22 2.68 -4.67
CA GLY A 62 0.60 1.63 -3.86
C GLY A 62 -0.22 0.63 -4.69
N GLN A 63 -0.89 1.08 -5.75
CA GLN A 63 -1.70 0.24 -6.63
C GLN A 63 -0.88 -0.85 -7.33
N PHE A 64 0.35 -0.54 -7.73
CA PHE A 64 1.21 -1.49 -8.41
C PHE A 64 1.67 -2.60 -7.45
N ALA A 65 1.99 -2.26 -6.20
CA ALA A 65 2.26 -3.27 -5.17
C ALA A 65 1.02 -4.12 -4.87
N TYR A 66 -0.18 -3.52 -4.86
CA TYR A 66 -1.43 -4.24 -4.71
C TYR A 66 -1.69 -5.22 -5.87
N TYR A 67 -1.55 -4.78 -7.13
CA TYR A 67 -1.78 -5.64 -8.30
C TYR A 67 -0.80 -6.82 -8.34
N ILE A 68 0.49 -6.58 -8.09
CA ILE A 68 1.49 -7.66 -8.02
C ILE A 68 1.19 -8.62 -6.88
N ALA A 69 0.75 -8.13 -5.71
CA ALA A 69 0.37 -9.01 -4.59
C ALA A 69 -0.88 -9.84 -4.89
N ARG A 70 -1.87 -9.24 -5.58
CA ARG A 70 -3.14 -9.86 -5.95
C ARG A 70 -2.96 -10.98 -6.98
N ASP A 71 -2.26 -10.66 -8.07
CA ASP A 71 -2.00 -11.60 -9.16
C ASP A 71 -0.62 -11.31 -9.79
N PRO A 72 0.46 -11.92 -9.30
CA PRO A 72 1.80 -11.66 -9.82
C PRO A 72 1.97 -12.00 -11.31
N ALA A 73 1.19 -12.94 -11.84
CA ALA A 73 1.32 -13.38 -13.23
C ALA A 73 0.48 -12.51 -14.18
N GLY A 74 -0.72 -12.11 -13.75
CA GLY A 74 -1.64 -11.26 -14.51
C GLY A 74 -1.50 -9.76 -14.25
N SER A 75 -0.70 -9.34 -13.26
CA SER A 75 -0.52 -7.91 -12.95
C SER A 75 0.12 -7.05 -14.03
N PRO A 76 0.99 -7.54 -14.96
CA PRO A 76 1.70 -6.66 -15.90
C PRO A 76 0.83 -5.65 -16.65
N ASP A 77 -0.38 -6.03 -17.06
CA ASP A 77 -1.26 -5.12 -17.81
C ASP A 77 -1.89 -4.02 -16.93
N CYS A 78 -1.75 -4.11 -15.61
CA CYS A 78 -2.18 -3.11 -14.64
C CYS A 78 -1.03 -2.17 -14.20
N LEU A 79 0.16 -2.25 -14.81
CA LEU A 79 1.36 -1.50 -14.40
C LEU A 79 1.77 -0.52 -15.51
N ASP A 80 2.20 0.68 -15.10
CA ASP A 80 2.79 1.70 -15.97
C ASP A 80 4.05 1.21 -16.70
N VAL A 81 5.00 0.63 -15.97
CA VAL A 81 6.29 0.16 -16.47
C VAL A 81 6.54 -1.26 -15.95
N PRO A 82 5.91 -2.29 -16.53
CA PRO A 82 5.89 -3.64 -15.95
C PRO A 82 7.29 -4.22 -15.70
N ALA A 83 8.21 -4.05 -16.65
CA ALA A 83 9.58 -4.57 -16.53
C ALA A 83 10.35 -3.99 -15.33
N TYR A 84 10.03 -2.77 -14.91
CA TYR A 84 10.62 -2.11 -13.75
C TYR A 84 9.85 -2.45 -12.46
N ARG A 85 8.52 -2.32 -12.48
CA ARG A 85 7.66 -2.56 -11.31
C ARG A 85 7.75 -3.99 -10.79
N MET A 86 7.86 -4.98 -11.68
CA MET A 86 8.00 -6.40 -11.32
C MET A 86 9.33 -6.74 -10.61
N GLN A 87 10.32 -5.85 -10.63
CA GLN A 87 11.57 -6.05 -9.88
C GLN A 87 11.42 -5.71 -8.39
N ARG A 88 10.37 -4.97 -8.01
CA ARG A 88 10.10 -4.56 -6.62
C ARG A 88 9.32 -5.63 -5.86
N ILE A 89 9.89 -6.83 -5.73
CA ILE A 89 9.16 -8.02 -5.24
C ILE A 89 8.88 -8.05 -3.73
N LEU A 90 9.66 -7.34 -2.91
CA LEU A 90 9.65 -7.55 -1.45
C LEU A 90 8.30 -7.21 -0.81
N LEU A 91 7.81 -5.98 -1.02
CA LEU A 91 6.54 -5.53 -0.48
C LEU A 91 5.34 -6.37 -0.98
N PRO A 92 5.14 -6.58 -2.30
CA PRO A 92 4.01 -7.38 -2.78
C PRO A 92 4.10 -8.85 -2.37
N ALA A 93 5.30 -9.44 -2.29
CA ALA A 93 5.45 -10.82 -1.81
C ALA A 93 5.09 -10.95 -0.33
N LEU A 94 5.55 -10.04 0.53
CA LEU A 94 5.18 -10.01 1.94
C LEU A 94 3.67 -9.80 2.12
N ALA A 95 3.08 -8.89 1.36
CA ALA A 95 1.64 -8.62 1.41
C ALA A 95 0.84 -9.87 1.00
N ARG A 96 1.27 -10.56 -0.05
CA ARG A 96 0.64 -11.80 -0.50
C ARG A 96 0.77 -12.94 0.53
N VAL A 97 1.94 -13.07 1.19
CA VAL A 97 2.15 -14.07 2.22
C VAL A 97 1.29 -13.79 3.46
N LEU A 98 1.28 -12.55 3.95
CA LEU A 98 0.51 -12.15 5.14
C LEU A 98 -1.00 -12.18 4.91
N SER A 99 -1.46 -11.91 3.68
CA SER A 99 -2.87 -12.04 3.29
C SER A 99 -3.28 -13.49 2.98
N LEU A 100 -2.34 -14.45 3.00
CA LEU A 100 -2.55 -15.84 2.56
C LEU A 100 -3.10 -15.93 1.12
N GLY A 101 -2.80 -14.93 0.28
CA GLY A 101 -3.30 -14.82 -1.08
C GLY A 101 -4.77 -14.40 -1.19
N GLN A 102 -5.43 -13.99 -0.10
CA GLN A 102 -6.82 -13.51 -0.14
C GLN A 102 -6.86 -12.03 -0.51
N GLU A 103 -7.45 -11.70 -1.65
CA GLU A 103 -7.53 -10.32 -2.16
C GLU A 103 -8.04 -9.28 -1.13
N PRO A 104 -9.12 -9.54 -0.36
CA PRO A 104 -9.60 -8.57 0.64
C PRO A 104 -8.61 -8.26 1.76
N LEU A 105 -7.66 -9.16 2.02
CA LEU A 105 -6.67 -9.02 3.10
C LEU A 105 -5.37 -8.35 2.63
N ILE A 106 -5.16 -8.19 1.32
CA ILE A 106 -3.92 -7.59 0.79
C ILE A 106 -3.73 -6.14 1.24
N PRO A 107 -4.73 -5.24 1.16
CA PRO A 107 -4.55 -3.86 1.62
C PRO A 107 -4.27 -3.79 3.13
N TRP A 108 -4.91 -4.65 3.94
CA TRP A 108 -4.61 -4.77 5.37
C TRP A 108 -3.16 -5.20 5.61
N ALA A 109 -2.67 -6.19 4.85
CA ALA A 109 -1.29 -6.64 4.94
C ALA A 109 -0.29 -5.52 4.58
N LEU A 110 -0.58 -4.72 3.55
CA LEU A 110 0.26 -3.57 3.16
C LEU A 110 0.34 -2.51 4.27
N VAL A 111 -0.79 -2.17 4.91
CA VAL A 111 -0.82 -1.25 6.06
C VAL A 111 0.00 -1.81 7.22
N LEU A 112 -0.16 -3.11 7.54
CA LEU A 112 0.56 -3.77 8.63
C LEU A 112 2.07 -3.80 8.40
N ILE A 113 2.53 -4.12 7.18
CA ILE A 113 3.96 -4.14 6.84
C ILE A 113 4.58 -2.76 7.05
N ASN A 114 3.91 -1.70 6.56
CA ASN A 114 4.38 -0.32 6.74
C ASN A 114 4.42 0.08 8.23
N LEU A 115 3.45 -0.33 9.04
CA LEU A 115 3.47 -0.08 10.48
C LEU A 115 4.62 -0.80 11.19
N ILE A 116 4.90 -2.05 10.83
CA ILE A 116 6.02 -2.81 11.40
C ILE A 116 7.36 -2.15 11.03
N ALA A 117 7.49 -1.61 9.82
CA ALA A 117 8.69 -0.92 9.37
C ALA A 117 9.03 0.35 10.18
N LEU A 118 8.07 0.91 10.94
CA LEU A 118 8.27 2.07 11.80
C LEU A 118 8.78 1.70 13.21
N VAL A 119 8.84 0.42 13.57
CA VAL A 119 9.25 -0.03 14.91
C VAL A 119 10.74 -0.38 14.93
N GLY A 120 11.54 0.39 15.68
CA GLY A 120 12.98 0.15 15.87
C GLY A 120 13.70 1.27 16.62
#